data_AF-A0A9N8PYV9-F1
#
_entry.id   AF-A0A9N8PYV9-F1
#
_cell.length_a   1.000
_cell.length_b   1.000
_cell.length_c   1.000
_cell.angle_alpha   90.00
_cell.angle_beta   90.00
_cell.angle_gamma   90.00
#
_symmetry.space_group_name_H-M   'P 1'
#
loop_
_entity.id
_entity.type
_entity.pdbx_description
1 polymer ?
#
loop_
_entity_poly.entity_id
_entity_poly.type
_entity_poly.pdbx_seq_one_letter_code
_entity_poly.pdbx_strand_id
1 'polypeptide(L)'
;MFAYVCVALTFVAACTAQAQNPNTASNNICVKINSYTKIDDSCDTYIECIESVPARRACPDGLHYNAAAVWPQYPCGFPMDVPCVGRETLFFKFTCPANSKDSFSNHKHESNCYYFYSCILGSPRLLQCDPGLAFDPIAARCVSEERVDCSRTNVTQ
;
A
#
# COMPACT_ATOMS: atom_id res chain seq x y z
N MET A 1 38.32 2.23 19.14
CA MET A 1 39.79 2.08 19.05
C MET A 1 40.15 2.20 17.58
N PHE A 2 40.48 3.41 17.10
CA PHE A 2 40.65 3.70 15.67
C PHE A 2 42.08 3.32 15.22
N ALA A 3 42.19 2.46 14.21
CA ALA A 3 43.47 2.14 13.58
C ALA A 3 43.69 3.06 12.36
N TYR A 4 44.81 3.79 12.35
CA TYR A 4 45.22 4.68 11.26
C TYR A 4 46.31 3.99 10.45
N VAL A 5 46.08 3.80 9.14
CA VAL A 5 47.11 3.34 8.19
C VAL A 5 47.53 4.54 7.34
N CYS A 6 48.75 5.04 7.57
CA CYS A 6 49.34 6.12 6.80
C CYS A 6 50.19 5.54 5.67
N VAL A 7 49.73 5.64 4.42
CA VAL A 7 50.59 5.40 3.26
C VAL A 7 51.41 6.66 3.03
N ALA A 8 52.69 6.59 3.38
CA ALA A 8 53.65 7.64 3.10
C ALA A 8 54.22 7.41 1.70
N LEU A 9 54.00 8.34 0.78
CA LEU A 9 54.97 8.73 -0.25
C LEU A 9 54.57 10.10 -0.83
N THR A 10 55.38 11.10 -0.45
CA THR A 10 55.63 12.42 -1.09
C THR A 10 54.51 13.47 -1.17
N PHE A 11 54.58 14.42 -0.21
CA PHE A 11 54.32 15.86 -0.32
C PHE A 11 53.05 16.35 -1.06
N VAL A 12 51.88 16.23 -0.42
CA VAL A 12 51.05 17.34 0.08
C VAL A 12 50.04 16.67 1.03
N ALA A 13 50.10 16.96 2.32
CA ALA A 13 49.14 16.45 3.29
C ALA A 13 47.81 17.21 3.15
N ALA A 14 47.03 16.90 2.12
CA ALA A 14 45.62 17.26 2.06
C ALA A 14 44.82 16.13 2.71
N CYS A 15 44.49 16.27 4.00
CA CYS A 15 43.48 15.43 4.63
C CYS A 15 42.11 15.80 4.04
N THR A 16 41.71 15.15 2.97
CA THR A 16 40.32 15.22 2.52
C THR A 16 39.48 14.40 3.50
N ALA A 17 38.65 15.07 4.29
CA ALA A 17 37.61 14.40 5.05
C ALA A 17 36.58 13.85 4.04
N GLN A 18 36.69 12.56 3.71
CA GLN A 18 35.58 11.89 3.05
C GLN A 18 34.49 11.66 4.09
N ALA A 19 33.40 12.43 3.98
CA ALA A 19 32.15 12.08 4.64
C ALA A 19 31.64 10.78 4.03
N GLN A 20 32.05 9.64 4.60
CA GLN A 20 31.31 8.40 4.39
C GLN A 20 29.96 8.59 5.08
N ASN A 21 28.93 8.85 4.28
CA ASN A 21 27.55 8.82 4.74
C ASN A 21 27.31 7.43 5.37
N PRO A 22 27.00 7.32 6.67
CA PRO A 22 26.80 6.04 7.33
C PRO A 22 25.53 5.30 6.88
N ASN A 23 24.83 5.80 5.85
CA ASN A 23 23.62 5.20 5.28
C ASN A 23 23.84 4.50 3.93
N THR A 24 25.04 4.03 3.61
CA THR A 24 25.19 3.08 2.49
C THR A 24 25.11 1.65 3.01
N ALA A 25 23.91 1.27 3.48
CA ALA A 25 23.52 -0.12 3.39
C ALA A 25 23.54 -0.45 1.89
N SER A 26 24.50 -1.27 1.46
CA SER A 26 24.49 -1.88 0.12
C SER A 26 23.32 -2.87 0.04
N ASN A 27 22.09 -2.37 0.06
CA ASN A 27 20.92 -3.12 -0.30
C ASN A 27 20.99 -3.31 -1.80
N ASN A 28 21.51 -4.47 -2.21
CA ASN A 28 21.55 -4.85 -3.61
C ASN A 28 20.12 -5.20 -4.06
N ILE A 29 19.34 -4.16 -4.39
CA ILE A 29 17.92 -4.24 -4.79
C ILE A 29 17.75 -5.21 -5.97
N CYS A 30 18.73 -5.27 -6.86
CA CYS A 30 18.75 -6.17 -8.00
C CYS A 30 19.46 -7.49 -7.67
N VAL A 31 18.82 -8.31 -6.83
CA VAL A 31 19.31 -9.66 -6.52
C VAL A 31 19.32 -10.54 -7.78
N LYS A 32 18.33 -10.34 -8.68
CA LYS A 32 18.23 -11.05 -9.95
C LYS A 32 18.48 -10.09 -11.11
N ILE A 33 19.24 -10.54 -12.10
CA ILE A 33 19.36 -9.81 -13.37
C ILE A 33 18.03 -9.87 -14.11
N ASN A 34 17.66 -8.79 -14.80
CA ASN A 34 16.47 -8.75 -15.66
C ASN A 34 15.22 -9.19 -14.89
N SER A 35 14.83 -8.39 -13.90
CA SER A 35 13.73 -8.72 -12.99
C SER A 35 12.92 -7.49 -12.60
N TYR A 36 11.70 -7.73 -12.13
CA TYR A 36 10.88 -6.73 -11.48
C TYR A 36 10.84 -6.96 -9.97
N THR A 37 10.71 -5.89 -9.19
CA THR A 37 10.57 -5.95 -7.73
C THR A 37 9.49 -4.98 -7.27
N LYS A 38 8.58 -5.46 -6.42
CA LYS A 38 7.51 -4.66 -5.84
C LYS A 38 8.09 -3.61 -4.89
N ILE A 39 7.50 -2.42 -4.89
CA ILE A 39 7.73 -1.41 -3.86
C ILE A 39 6.56 -1.47 -2.88
N ASP A 40 6.87 -1.52 -1.59
CA ASP A 40 5.84 -1.51 -0.55
C ASP A 40 5.07 -0.18 -0.55
N ASP A 41 3.80 -0.24 -0.17
CA ASP A 41 2.86 0.90 -0.13
C ASP A 41 2.56 1.60 -1.47
N SER A 42 3.00 1.04 -2.60
CA SER A 42 2.64 1.52 -3.94
C SER A 42 2.00 0.42 -4.79
N CYS A 43 0.89 0.76 -5.45
CA CYS A 43 0.13 -0.13 -6.33
C CYS A 43 0.64 -0.11 -7.77
N ASP A 44 1.34 0.95 -8.14
CA ASP A 44 1.66 1.35 -9.50
C ASP A 44 3.17 1.52 -9.73
N THR A 45 3.98 1.62 -8.67
CA THR A 45 5.44 1.74 -8.79
C THR A 45 6.17 0.43 -8.46
N TYR A 46 7.25 0.21 -9.20
CA TYR A 46 8.08 -0.98 -9.12
C TYR A 46 9.53 -0.66 -9.48
N ILE A 47 10.45 -1.55 -9.12
CA ILE A 47 11.83 -1.48 -9.58
C ILE A 47 11.99 -2.46 -10.75
N GLU A 48 12.52 -1.96 -11.85
CA GLU A 48 12.99 -2.76 -12.97
C GLU A 48 14.51 -2.84 -12.91
N CYS A 49 15.04 -4.05 -12.89
CA CYS A 49 16.46 -4.33 -12.91
C CYS A 49 16.86 -4.77 -14.30
N ILE A 50 17.65 -3.97 -15.02
CA ILE A 50 18.24 -4.35 -16.32
C ILE A 50 19.72 -4.53 -16.11
N GLU A 51 20.24 -5.74 -16.38
CA GLU A 51 21.66 -6.05 -16.19
C GLU A 51 22.18 -5.65 -14.78
N SER A 52 21.35 -5.86 -13.75
CA SER A 52 21.57 -5.49 -12.34
C SER A 52 21.49 -3.99 -11.98
N VAL A 53 21.14 -3.12 -12.92
CA VAL A 53 20.93 -1.69 -12.65
C VAL A 53 19.45 -1.44 -12.27
N PRO A 54 19.15 -0.98 -11.04
CA PRO A 54 17.78 -0.70 -10.61
C PRO A 54 17.28 0.62 -11.20
N ALA A 55 16.09 0.59 -11.78
CA ALA A 55 15.35 1.77 -12.21
C ALA A 55 13.94 1.76 -11.60
N ARG A 56 13.55 2.85 -10.94
CA ARG A 56 12.17 3.01 -10.48
C ARG A 56 11.28 3.34 -11.67
N ARG A 57 10.21 2.56 -11.82
CA ARG A 57 9.19 2.72 -12.84
C ARG A 57 7.83 2.92 -12.19
N ALA A 58 6.93 3.53 -12.96
CA ALA A 58 5.52 3.61 -12.64
C ALA A 58 4.74 3.03 -13.81
N CYS A 59 3.67 2.31 -13.50
CA CYS A 59 2.66 1.98 -14.48
C CYS A 59 1.95 3.26 -14.96
N PRO A 60 1.47 3.29 -16.21
CA PRO A 60 0.59 4.35 -16.66
C PRO A 60 -0.63 4.53 -15.75
N ASP A 61 -1.19 5.73 -15.75
CA ASP A 61 -2.35 6.07 -14.92
C ASP A 61 -3.48 5.05 -15.08
N GLY A 62 -4.00 4.59 -13.94
CA GLY A 62 -5.09 3.62 -13.89
C GLY A 62 -4.67 2.15 -14.01
N LEU A 63 -3.37 1.84 -14.10
CA LEU A 63 -2.85 0.47 -14.09
C LEU A 63 -2.11 0.16 -12.79
N HIS A 64 -2.16 -1.12 -12.38
CA HIS A 64 -1.43 -1.64 -11.23
C HIS A 64 -0.24 -2.50 -11.67
N TYR A 65 0.82 -2.49 -10.86
CA TYR A 65 1.97 -3.36 -11.01
C TYR A 65 1.60 -4.81 -10.69
N ASN A 66 1.80 -5.70 -11.65
CA ASN A 66 1.61 -7.12 -11.54
C ASN A 66 2.88 -7.80 -11.05
N ALA A 67 2.91 -8.16 -9.76
CA ALA A 67 4.03 -8.88 -9.16
C ALA A 67 4.25 -10.30 -9.72
N ALA A 68 3.30 -10.86 -10.47
CA ALA A 68 3.45 -12.14 -11.17
C ALA A 68 4.10 -12.00 -12.55
N ALA A 69 4.30 -10.77 -13.06
CA ALA A 69 4.96 -10.55 -14.33
C ALA A 69 6.43 -10.95 -14.27
N VAL A 70 6.89 -11.70 -15.28
CA VAL A 70 8.29 -12.11 -15.42
C VAL A 70 8.90 -11.34 -16.58
N TRP A 71 10.03 -10.67 -16.33
CA TRP A 71 10.76 -9.95 -17.38
C TRP A 71 11.02 -10.87 -18.59
N PRO A 72 10.81 -10.40 -19.84
CA PRO A 72 10.50 -9.03 -20.26
C PRO A 72 9.00 -8.75 -20.47
N GLN A 73 8.10 -9.53 -19.86
CA GLN A 73 6.66 -9.30 -20.00
C GLN A 73 6.27 -7.95 -19.40
N TYR A 74 5.28 -7.30 -20.02
CA TYR A 74 4.76 -6.03 -19.54
C TYR A 74 4.18 -6.17 -18.13
N PRO A 75 4.71 -5.45 -17.12
CA PRO A 75 4.40 -5.71 -15.72
C PRO A 75 3.20 -4.92 -15.19
N CYS A 76 2.37 -4.30 -16.04
CA CYS A 76 1.23 -3.51 -15.62
C CYS A 76 -0.07 -4.13 -16.15
N GLY A 77 -1.10 -4.15 -15.30
CA GLY A 77 -2.42 -4.70 -15.63
C GLY A 77 -3.56 -3.85 -15.07
N PHE A 78 -4.78 -4.13 -15.51
CA PHE A 78 -5.95 -3.43 -15.00
C PHE A 78 -6.22 -3.79 -13.53
N PRO A 79 -6.75 -2.85 -12.73
CA PRO A 79 -7.05 -3.08 -11.31
C PRO A 79 -7.99 -4.27 -11.03
N MET A 80 -8.79 -4.68 -12.02
CA MET A 80 -9.70 -5.83 -11.92
C MET A 80 -8.97 -7.17 -11.93
N ASP A 81 -7.84 -7.26 -12.65
CA ASP A 81 -7.03 -8.47 -12.78
C ASP A 81 -5.84 -8.46 -11.80
N VAL A 82 -5.36 -7.26 -11.45
CA VAL A 82 -4.20 -7.03 -10.60
C VAL A 82 -4.63 -6.16 -9.41
N PRO A 83 -5.22 -6.76 -8.35
CA PRO A 83 -5.66 -6.01 -7.18
C PRO A 83 -4.46 -5.43 -6.40
N CYS A 84 -4.64 -4.25 -5.80
CA CYS A 84 -3.58 -3.61 -5.02
C CYS A 84 -3.45 -4.21 -3.62
N VAL A 85 -2.68 -5.30 -3.53
CA VAL A 85 -2.44 -5.98 -2.26
C VAL A 85 -1.54 -5.14 -1.34
N GLY A 86 -2.03 -4.89 -0.13
CA GLY A 86 -1.32 -4.17 0.94
C GLY A 86 -1.90 -2.81 1.28
N ARG A 87 -2.82 -2.28 0.47
CA ARG A 87 -3.49 -0.98 0.74
C ARG A 87 -4.98 -1.10 1.05
N GLU A 88 -5.58 -2.28 0.82
CA GLU A 88 -7.00 -2.61 1.03
C GLU A 88 -7.47 -2.28 2.47
N THR A 89 -6.61 -2.51 3.47
CA THR A 89 -6.90 -2.24 4.89
C THR A 89 -6.50 -0.83 5.33
N LEU A 90 -5.65 -0.15 4.56
CA LEU A 90 -5.10 1.17 4.91
C LEU A 90 -6.01 2.33 4.51
N PHE A 91 -6.79 2.18 3.44
CA PHE A 91 -7.71 3.25 3.02
C PHE A 91 -8.85 3.47 4.00
N PHE A 92 -9.33 2.39 4.62
CA PHE A 92 -10.57 2.41 5.40
C PHE A 92 -10.36 2.13 6.89
N LYS A 93 -9.16 1.68 7.28
CA LYS A 93 -8.86 1.21 8.65
C LYS A 93 -9.85 0.17 9.18
N PHE A 94 -10.55 -0.52 8.29
CA PHE A 94 -11.55 -1.53 8.62
C PHE A 94 -11.07 -2.90 8.14
N THR A 95 -11.21 -3.89 9.02
CA THR A 95 -10.86 -5.28 8.73
C THR A 95 -12.11 -6.13 8.84
N CYS A 96 -12.39 -6.91 7.81
CA CYS A 96 -13.50 -7.85 7.83
C CYS A 96 -13.37 -8.86 8.97
N PRO A 97 -14.47 -9.21 9.65
CA PRO A 97 -14.48 -10.25 10.67
C PRO A 97 -13.99 -11.60 10.12
N ALA A 98 -13.27 -12.39 10.93
CA ALA A 98 -12.62 -13.63 10.48
C ALA A 98 -13.59 -14.68 9.90
N ASN A 99 -14.86 -14.63 10.29
CA ASN A 99 -15.93 -15.51 9.82
C ASN A 99 -16.52 -15.11 8.45
N SER A 100 -16.09 -13.99 7.86
CA SER A 100 -16.60 -13.51 6.57
C SER A 100 -15.85 -14.07 5.34
N LYS A 101 -14.93 -15.02 5.54
CA LYS A 101 -14.14 -15.62 4.45
C LYS A 101 -14.99 -16.39 3.43
N ASP A 102 -16.11 -16.95 3.87
CA ASP A 102 -17.03 -17.74 3.03
C ASP A 102 -18.42 -17.10 2.93
N SER A 103 -18.57 -15.84 3.37
CA SER A 103 -19.89 -15.21 3.53
C SER A 103 -19.88 -13.73 3.16
N PHE A 104 -21.08 -13.22 2.91
CA PHE A 104 -21.33 -11.80 2.72
C PHE A 104 -21.79 -11.18 4.04
N SER A 105 -21.20 -10.07 4.44
CA SER A 105 -21.66 -9.31 5.61
C SER A 105 -21.45 -7.83 5.43
N ASN A 106 -22.37 -7.02 5.96
CA ASN A 106 -22.27 -5.57 5.95
C ASN A 106 -22.04 -5.05 7.36
N HIS A 107 -21.17 -4.05 7.49
CA HIS A 107 -20.74 -3.46 8.76
C HIS A 107 -20.82 -1.96 8.69
N LYS A 108 -21.18 -1.31 9.80
CA LYS A 108 -21.29 0.16 9.83
C LYS A 108 -19.91 0.81 9.64
N HIS A 109 -19.88 1.96 8.99
CA HIS A 109 -18.72 2.84 9.04
C HIS A 109 -18.66 3.56 10.41
N GLU A 110 -17.47 3.84 10.91
CA GLU A 110 -17.24 4.29 12.29
C GLU A 110 -17.74 5.71 12.55
N SER A 111 -17.58 6.61 11.58
CA SER A 111 -17.85 8.04 11.72
C SER A 111 -18.92 8.59 10.77
N ASN A 112 -19.51 7.75 9.91
CA ASN A 112 -20.44 8.22 8.89
C ASN A 112 -21.52 7.19 8.63
N CYS A 113 -22.78 7.52 8.94
CA CYS A 113 -23.90 6.58 8.83
C CYS A 113 -24.33 6.29 7.40
N TYR A 114 -23.90 7.11 6.45
CA TYR A 114 -24.23 6.95 5.03
C TYR A 114 -23.26 6.01 4.33
N TYR A 115 -22.14 5.67 4.97
CA TYR A 115 -21.19 4.68 4.47
C TYR A 115 -21.25 3.39 5.28
N PHE A 116 -20.92 2.28 4.64
CA PHE A 116 -20.80 0.97 5.26
C PHE A 116 -19.74 0.12 4.55
N TYR A 117 -19.23 -0.88 5.25
CA TYR A 117 -18.31 -1.86 4.70
C TYR A 117 -19.04 -3.12 4.29
N SER A 118 -18.90 -3.51 3.03
CA SER A 118 -19.33 -4.81 2.56
C SER A 118 -18.14 -5.76 2.49
N CYS A 119 -18.19 -6.83 3.27
CA CYS A 119 -17.21 -7.90 3.26
C CYS A 119 -17.64 -8.98 2.28
N ILE A 120 -16.86 -9.17 1.23
CA ILE A 120 -17.04 -10.23 0.24
C ILE A 120 -15.80 -11.12 0.32
N LEU A 121 -15.98 -12.37 0.77
CA LEU A 121 -14.88 -13.34 0.93
C LEU A 121 -13.72 -12.77 1.77
N GLY A 122 -14.04 -12.11 2.87
CA GLY A 122 -13.07 -11.47 3.77
C GLY A 122 -12.43 -10.17 3.26
N SER A 123 -12.78 -9.70 2.06
CA SER A 123 -12.25 -8.43 1.51
C SER A 123 -13.24 -7.29 1.73
N PRO A 124 -12.86 -6.22 2.46
CA PRO A 124 -13.76 -5.09 2.73
C PRO A 124 -13.88 -4.18 1.52
N ARG A 125 -15.10 -3.68 1.26
CA ARG A 125 -15.39 -2.62 0.30
C ARG A 125 -16.18 -1.52 0.98
N LEU A 126 -15.72 -0.27 0.90
CA LEU A 126 -16.52 0.88 1.34
C LEU A 126 -17.61 1.17 0.30
N LEU A 127 -18.86 1.15 0.73
CA LEU A 127 -20.02 1.48 -0.06
C LEU A 127 -20.81 2.62 0.60
N GLN A 128 -21.58 3.33 -0.20
CA GLN A 128 -22.47 4.40 0.26
C GLN A 128 -23.92 3.95 0.07
N CYS A 129 -24.78 4.31 1.02
CA CYS A 129 -26.23 4.21 0.86
C CYS A 129 -26.74 5.24 -0.16
N ASP A 130 -27.85 4.93 -0.82
CA ASP A 130 -28.53 5.90 -1.70
C ASP A 130 -29.00 7.14 -0.89
N PRO A 131 -29.19 8.29 -1.55
CA PRO A 131 -29.66 9.52 -0.89
C PRO A 131 -30.95 9.30 -0.08
N GLY A 132 -30.98 9.80 1.16
CA GLY A 132 -32.10 9.64 2.10
C GLY A 132 -32.08 8.32 2.89
N LEU A 133 -31.07 7.48 2.71
CA LEU A 133 -30.88 6.23 3.45
C LEU A 133 -29.62 6.28 4.31
N ALA A 134 -29.69 5.71 5.50
CA ALA A 134 -28.55 5.47 6.39
C ALA A 134 -28.42 3.98 6.69
N PHE A 135 -27.19 3.53 6.96
CA PHE A 135 -26.91 2.13 7.27
C PHE A 135 -27.38 1.77 8.68
N ASP A 136 -28.27 0.79 8.77
CA ASP A 136 -28.68 0.19 10.04
C ASP A 136 -27.85 -1.08 10.31
N PRO A 137 -26.99 -1.10 11.35
CA PRO A 137 -26.20 -2.28 11.69
C PRO A 137 -27.02 -3.46 12.20
N ILE A 138 -28.24 -3.24 12.69
CA ILE A 138 -29.13 -4.32 13.16
C ILE A 138 -29.75 -5.02 11.96
N ALA A 139 -30.28 -4.26 11.00
CA ALA A 139 -30.82 -4.81 9.76
C ALA A 139 -29.74 -5.21 8.74
N ALA A 140 -28.47 -4.83 8.97
CA ALA A 140 -27.32 -5.03 8.09
C ALA A 140 -27.52 -4.48 6.66
N ARG A 141 -28.27 -3.38 6.53
CA ARG A 141 -28.62 -2.76 5.24
C ARG A 141 -28.95 -1.27 5.40
N CYS A 142 -28.97 -0.57 4.28
CA CYS A 142 -29.49 0.80 4.21
C CYS A 142 -31.00 0.82 4.44
N VAL A 143 -31.46 1.69 5.33
CA VAL A 143 -32.87 1.98 5.62
C VAL A 143 -33.07 3.49 5.62
N SER A 144 -34.31 3.97 5.61
CA SER A 144 -34.59 5.42 5.71
C SER A 144 -33.82 6.02 6.89
N GLU A 145 -33.13 7.12 6.64
CA GLU A 145 -32.27 7.80 7.62
C GLU A 145 -33.04 8.24 8.89
N GLU A 146 -34.34 8.52 8.77
CA GLU A 146 -35.21 8.85 9.91
C GLU A 146 -35.37 7.68 10.90
N ARG A 147 -35.07 6.46 10.48
CA ARG A 147 -35.13 5.25 11.31
C ARG A 147 -33.79 4.89 11.95
N VAL A 148 -32.72 5.64 11.66
CA VAL A 148 -31.37 5.40 12.17
C VAL A 148 -30.94 6.59 13.00
N ASP A 149 -30.49 6.36 14.24
CA ASP A 149 -29.89 7.42 15.06
C ASP A 149 -28.46 7.70 14.57
N CYS A 150 -28.33 8.61 13.60
CA CYS A 150 -27.04 9.00 13.04
C CYS A 150 -26.26 10.00 13.93
N SER A 151 -26.85 10.49 15.02
CA SER A 151 -26.35 11.64 15.78
C SER A 151 -25.27 11.28 16.81
N ARG A 152 -24.78 10.04 16.87
CA ARG A 152 -23.78 9.59 17.86
C ARG A 152 -22.33 9.58 17.35
N THR A 153 -21.91 10.67 16.71
CA THR A 153 -20.51 11.12 16.81
C THR A 153 -20.51 12.39 17.66
N ASN A 154 -20.80 12.24 18.95
CA ASN A 154 -20.56 13.33 19.90
C ASN A 154 -19.04 13.55 19.98
N VAL A 155 -18.58 14.57 19.23
CA VAL A 155 -17.35 15.28 19.51
C VAL A 155 -17.44 15.72 20.96
N THR A 156 -16.67 15.06 21.82
CA THR A 156 -16.48 15.53 23.19
C THR A 156 -15.62 16.77 23.09
N GLN A 157 -16.21 17.92 23.43
CA GLN A 157 -15.57 19.21 23.58
C GLN A 157 -14.60 19.20 24.75
#